data_AF-A0A8I1SIW9-F1
#
_entry.id   AF-A0A8I1SIW9-F1
#
_cell.length_a   1.000
_cell.length_b   1.000
_cell.length_c   1.000
_cell.angle_alpha   90.00
_cell.angle_beta   90.00
_cell.angle_gamma   90.00
#
_symmetry.space_group_name_H-M   'P 1'
#
loop_
_entity.id
_entity.type
_entity.pdbx_description
1 polymer ?
#
loop_
_entity_poly.entity_id
_entity_poly.type
_entity_poly.pdbx_seq_one_letter_code
_entity_poly.pdbx_strand_id
1 'polypeptide(L)'
;MTSSKTLLFQSPPIKHESLIGYLIRVAELNRYPRMSWIGNLAGVSLTDQAQSKIADKLGKLSKIIGVAEDEMKSLSFYTSARGNNSHVILSTGEIIPRQFLYWPSERVCFSCLREKSFVSGLWDLKFVTHCPEHGELLRNTCPSCGEDVVSNRGRVVPCLPGCQFKAAANECSSPVKALMQLISNKFMGTQFDVSAQRLPAQLVDGDLYFLLRTISFLSTRLWHENEDLDEKWHEETSDIVVSNVERVAAALANWPHGFCDFVDDVCAGKGAPNGMIVMHQMFGSFYKALVSQRTQLGFLFDALQDYMNNRLSAGYMSARGSPAVFKVRDRRAFMPGFVARKQLGVGKQEFKRLVERKYLQSRVFDTNYGRMICVHRESVKEYGETRSRLVDRKQLADELGVSQHVLYCLNAANILTPIHSPDGDGWPKWFYDRKVVDAWMTDLKAGANRSPKVKKTLRLGQAVAKFNNQGLSYSKLLTAINQGLLKLYVLRKDEETGLQALHVDEAQLENWYSNVH
;
A
#
# COMPACT_ATOMS: atom_id res chain seq x y z
N MET A 1 -48.64 52.39 -12.94
CA MET A 1 -47.91 51.78 -11.82
C MET A 1 -48.11 50.27 -11.88
N THR A 2 -47.18 49.54 -12.49
CA THR A 2 -47.18 48.07 -12.48
C THR A 2 -46.78 47.63 -11.07
N SER A 3 -47.76 47.25 -10.25
CA SER A 3 -47.53 46.68 -8.92
C SER A 3 -46.52 45.54 -9.02
N SER A 4 -45.33 45.73 -8.44
CA SER A 4 -44.32 44.68 -8.36
C SER A 4 -44.90 43.51 -7.57
N LYS A 5 -45.14 42.37 -8.23
CA LYS A 5 -45.66 41.14 -7.61
C LYS A 5 -44.54 40.49 -6.79
N THR A 6 -44.17 41.10 -5.68
CA THR A 6 -43.23 40.52 -4.72
C THR A 6 -43.97 39.75 -3.65
N LEU A 7 -43.29 38.78 -3.04
CA LEU A 7 -43.79 38.09 -1.86
C LEU A 7 -43.88 39.06 -0.68
N LEU A 8 -44.89 38.85 0.18
CA LEU A 8 -45.15 39.68 1.36
C LEU A 8 -43.98 39.63 2.35
N PHE A 9 -43.47 38.42 2.60
CA PHE A 9 -42.34 38.20 3.47
C PHE A 9 -41.16 37.66 2.66
N GLN A 10 -40.01 38.31 2.85
CA GLN A 10 -38.77 37.99 2.16
C GLN A 10 -37.75 37.56 3.20
N SER A 11 -36.86 36.64 2.81
CA SER A 11 -35.78 36.20 3.68
C SER A 11 -34.58 35.87 2.81
N PRO A 12 -33.35 36.30 3.18
CA PRO A 12 -32.17 35.94 2.42
C PRO A 12 -31.87 34.43 2.55
N PRO A 13 -31.13 33.85 1.59
CA PRO A 13 -30.58 32.50 1.69
C PRO A 13 -29.79 32.24 2.98
N ILE A 14 -29.91 31.04 3.54
CA ILE A 14 -29.05 30.59 4.65
C ILE A 14 -27.80 29.90 4.07
N LYS A 15 -26.65 30.06 4.73
CA LYS A 15 -25.41 29.39 4.32
C LYS A 15 -25.63 27.86 4.25
N HIS A 16 -25.18 27.23 3.16
CA HIS A 16 -25.33 25.78 2.88
C HIS A 16 -26.77 25.31 2.59
N GLU A 17 -27.74 26.23 2.47
CA GLU A 17 -29.12 25.92 2.10
C GLU A 17 -29.23 25.55 0.62
N SER A 18 -30.00 24.53 0.31
CA SER A 18 -30.33 24.14 -1.07
C SER A 18 -31.37 25.09 -1.68
N LEU A 19 -31.39 25.22 -3.01
CA LEU A 19 -32.44 25.98 -3.71
C LEU A 19 -33.86 25.49 -3.35
N ILE A 20 -34.05 24.18 -3.26
CA ILE A 20 -35.34 23.59 -2.88
C ILE A 20 -35.69 23.89 -1.42
N GLY A 21 -34.72 23.77 -0.52
CA GLY A 21 -34.85 24.17 0.88
C GLY A 21 -35.29 25.61 1.06
N TYR A 22 -34.61 26.50 0.35
CA TYR A 22 -34.92 27.92 0.35
C TYR A 22 -36.35 28.20 -0.12
N LEU A 23 -36.78 27.58 -1.22
CA LEU A 23 -38.15 27.74 -1.73
C LEU A 23 -39.20 27.19 -0.75
N ILE A 24 -38.92 26.09 -0.05
CA ILE A 24 -39.79 25.54 1.01
C ILE A 24 -39.87 26.53 2.19
N ARG A 25 -38.74 27.09 2.63
CA ARG A 25 -38.68 28.04 3.75
C ARG A 25 -39.38 29.34 3.44
N VAL A 26 -39.22 29.87 2.22
CA VAL A 26 -39.94 31.06 1.75
C VAL A 26 -41.45 30.78 1.65
N ALA A 27 -41.85 29.58 1.23
CA ALA A 27 -43.25 29.17 1.21
C ALA A 27 -43.84 29.10 2.62
N GLU A 28 -43.10 28.54 3.58
CA GLU A 28 -43.49 28.48 4.99
C GLU A 28 -43.68 29.87 5.59
N LEU A 29 -42.74 30.77 5.32
CA LEU A 29 -42.77 32.15 5.78
C LEU A 29 -44.01 32.90 5.25
N ASN A 30 -44.39 32.64 3.99
CA ASN A 30 -45.55 33.24 3.34
C ASN A 30 -46.84 32.42 3.51
N ARG A 31 -46.84 31.37 4.34
CA ARG A 31 -47.99 30.48 4.59
C ARG A 31 -48.56 29.79 3.34
N TYR A 32 -47.74 29.60 2.31
CA TYR A 32 -48.11 28.79 1.17
C TYR A 32 -48.03 27.30 1.51
N PRO A 33 -49.02 26.48 1.12
CA PRO A 33 -49.02 25.05 1.45
C PRO A 33 -47.92 24.27 0.71
N ARG A 34 -47.40 24.81 -0.40
CA ARG A 34 -46.43 24.16 -1.28
C ARG A 34 -45.51 25.19 -1.92
N MET A 35 -44.22 24.88 -2.04
CA MET A 35 -43.25 25.74 -2.73
C MET A 35 -43.61 26.03 -4.20
N SER A 36 -44.34 25.13 -4.87
CA SER A 36 -44.81 25.34 -6.25
C SER A 36 -45.66 26.60 -6.44
N TRP A 37 -46.29 27.12 -5.38
CA TRP A 37 -47.02 28.39 -5.44
C TRP A 37 -46.13 29.57 -5.82
N ILE A 38 -44.89 29.60 -5.31
CA ILE A 38 -43.90 30.63 -5.66
C ILE A 38 -43.54 30.52 -7.15
N GLY A 39 -43.33 29.30 -7.63
CA GLY A 39 -43.09 29.01 -9.03
C GLY A 39 -44.23 29.50 -9.92
N ASN A 40 -45.48 29.20 -9.55
CA ASN A 40 -46.67 29.62 -10.29
C ASN A 40 -46.79 31.15 -10.38
N LEU A 41 -46.48 31.88 -9.31
CA LEU A 41 -46.43 33.34 -9.32
C LEU A 41 -45.37 33.89 -10.28
N ALA A 42 -44.25 33.17 -10.44
CA ALA A 42 -43.17 33.51 -11.37
C ALA A 42 -43.38 32.97 -12.81
N GLY A 43 -44.43 32.19 -13.06
CA GLY A 43 -44.62 31.47 -14.33
C GLY A 43 -43.58 30.37 -14.57
N VAL A 44 -43.16 29.68 -13.51
CA VAL A 44 -42.16 28.60 -13.50
C VAL A 44 -42.74 27.35 -12.84
N SER A 45 -42.90 26.24 -13.58
CA SER A 45 -43.17 24.94 -12.95
C SER A 45 -41.91 24.45 -12.21
N LEU A 46 -42.04 24.20 -10.91
CA LEU A 46 -40.94 23.73 -10.04
C LEU A 46 -40.95 22.21 -9.84
N THR A 47 -42.04 21.51 -10.19
CA THR A 47 -42.21 20.08 -9.93
C THR A 47 -41.72 19.18 -11.06
N ASP A 48 -41.72 19.68 -12.30
CA ASP A 48 -41.46 18.86 -13.51
C ASP A 48 -40.13 19.22 -14.19
N GLN A 49 -39.28 19.98 -13.51
CA GLN A 49 -38.08 20.57 -14.09
C GLN A 49 -36.83 20.06 -13.40
N ALA A 50 -35.88 19.56 -14.20
CA ALA A 50 -34.51 19.35 -13.76
C ALA A 50 -33.89 20.66 -13.26
N GLN A 51 -32.96 20.57 -12.31
CA GLN A 51 -32.32 21.73 -11.69
C GLN A 51 -31.79 22.77 -12.66
N SER A 52 -31.18 22.34 -13.78
CA SER A 52 -30.68 23.26 -14.81
C SER A 52 -31.77 24.14 -15.39
N LYS A 53 -32.97 23.58 -15.61
CA LYS A 53 -34.13 24.35 -16.09
C LYS A 53 -34.66 25.33 -15.05
N ILE A 54 -34.51 25.02 -13.76
CA ILE A 54 -34.84 25.96 -12.67
C ILE A 54 -33.76 27.06 -12.58
N ALA A 55 -32.49 26.70 -12.73
CA ALA A 55 -31.35 27.63 -12.71
C ALA A 55 -31.49 28.71 -13.81
N ASP A 56 -31.89 28.33 -15.03
CA ASP A 56 -32.16 29.27 -16.14
C ASP A 56 -33.31 30.24 -15.86
N LYS A 57 -34.14 29.95 -14.85
CA LYS A 57 -35.32 30.73 -14.48
C LYS A 57 -35.17 31.46 -13.15
N LEU A 58 -33.97 31.45 -12.54
CA LEU A 58 -33.70 32.14 -11.27
C LEU A 58 -34.04 33.63 -11.35
N GLY A 59 -33.79 34.29 -12.49
CA GLY A 59 -34.16 35.71 -12.69
C GLY A 59 -35.66 36.00 -12.65
N LYS A 60 -36.52 35.00 -12.89
CA LYS A 60 -37.98 35.15 -12.71
C LYS A 60 -38.38 34.98 -11.25
N LEU A 61 -37.80 33.97 -10.60
CA LEU A 61 -38.02 33.69 -9.18
C LEU A 61 -37.49 34.81 -8.29
N SER A 62 -36.32 35.38 -8.61
CA SER A 62 -35.67 36.45 -7.85
C SER A 62 -36.55 37.70 -7.76
N LYS A 63 -37.20 38.08 -8.87
CA LYS A 63 -38.15 39.21 -8.93
C LYS A 63 -39.38 39.01 -8.04
N ILE A 64 -39.90 37.79 -7.97
CA ILE A 64 -41.05 37.48 -7.11
C ILE A 64 -40.62 37.40 -5.65
N ILE A 65 -39.51 36.74 -5.35
CA ILE A 65 -39.03 36.53 -3.98
C ILE A 65 -38.45 37.81 -3.38
N GLY A 66 -37.96 38.75 -4.20
CA GLY A 66 -37.35 39.99 -3.75
C GLY A 66 -35.90 39.85 -3.28
N VAL A 67 -35.20 38.83 -3.78
CA VAL A 67 -33.79 38.53 -3.45
C VAL A 67 -32.93 38.68 -4.70
N ALA A 68 -31.68 39.13 -4.54
CA ALA A 68 -30.80 39.33 -5.68
C ALA A 68 -30.56 38.02 -6.45
N GLU A 69 -30.45 38.10 -7.77
CA GLU A 69 -30.24 36.90 -8.60
C GLU A 69 -28.94 36.16 -8.24
N ASP A 70 -27.90 36.89 -7.85
CA ASP A 70 -26.61 36.30 -7.47
C ASP A 70 -26.68 35.57 -6.12
N GLU A 71 -27.47 36.07 -5.16
CA GLU A 71 -27.76 35.35 -3.91
C GLU A 71 -28.53 34.06 -4.19
N MET A 72 -29.50 34.10 -5.12
CA MET A 72 -30.22 32.91 -5.57
C MET A 72 -29.33 31.90 -6.31
N LYS A 73 -28.37 32.36 -7.11
CA LYS A 73 -27.39 31.49 -7.77
C LYS A 73 -26.52 30.74 -6.76
N SER A 74 -26.22 31.36 -5.62
CA SER A 74 -25.43 30.72 -4.55
C SER A 74 -26.08 29.47 -3.94
N LEU A 75 -27.41 29.33 -4.05
CA LEU A 75 -28.17 28.14 -3.61
C LEU A 75 -28.06 26.96 -4.58
N SER A 76 -27.53 27.19 -5.79
CA SER A 76 -27.34 26.17 -6.82
C SER A 76 -25.91 25.66 -6.76
N PHE A 77 -25.67 24.63 -5.95
CA PHE A 77 -24.34 24.03 -5.76
C PHE A 77 -23.78 23.35 -7.02
N TYR A 78 -24.57 23.21 -8.07
CA TYR A 78 -24.12 22.68 -9.35
C TYR A 78 -25.04 23.07 -10.50
N THR A 79 -24.50 23.03 -11.72
CA THR A 79 -25.19 23.27 -12.99
C THR A 79 -24.84 22.21 -14.02
N SER A 80 -25.63 22.06 -15.08
CA SER A 80 -25.31 21.10 -16.15
C SER A 80 -24.05 21.53 -16.92
N ALA A 81 -23.16 20.57 -17.18
CA ALA A 81 -22.02 20.81 -18.06
C ALA A 81 -22.53 21.07 -19.49
N ARG A 82 -22.10 22.17 -20.12
CA ARG A 82 -22.57 22.52 -21.47
C ARG A 82 -22.24 21.39 -22.45
N GLY A 83 -23.27 20.89 -23.14
CA GLY A 83 -23.13 19.83 -24.15
C GLY A 83 -23.00 18.40 -23.59
N ASN A 84 -22.99 18.21 -22.27
CA ASN A 84 -22.93 16.89 -21.65
C ASN A 84 -23.90 16.74 -20.47
N ASN A 85 -25.02 16.06 -20.71
CA ASN A 85 -26.06 15.83 -19.70
C ASN A 85 -25.67 14.79 -18.62
N SER A 86 -24.58 14.05 -18.82
CA SER A 86 -24.09 13.06 -17.85
C SER A 86 -23.21 13.66 -16.75
N HIS A 87 -22.82 14.93 -16.87
CA HIS A 87 -21.93 15.61 -15.93
C HIS A 87 -22.50 16.95 -15.46
N VAL A 88 -22.09 17.36 -14.27
CA VAL A 88 -22.40 18.68 -13.70
C VAL A 88 -21.13 19.41 -13.30
N ILE A 89 -21.19 20.73 -13.31
CA ILE A 89 -20.14 21.62 -12.80
C ILE A 89 -20.60 22.07 -11.41
N LEU A 90 -19.80 21.78 -10.39
CA LEU A 90 -20.05 22.19 -9.01
C LEU A 90 -19.74 23.68 -8.82
N SER A 91 -20.27 24.29 -7.76
CA SER A 91 -19.90 25.65 -7.35
C SER A 91 -18.42 25.81 -7.00
N THR A 92 -17.72 24.70 -6.70
CA THR A 92 -16.26 24.66 -6.52
C THR A 92 -15.49 24.74 -7.85
N GLY A 93 -16.18 24.61 -8.99
CA GLY A 93 -15.59 24.54 -10.33
C GLY A 93 -15.25 23.12 -10.78
N GLU A 94 -15.32 22.13 -9.89
CA GLU A 94 -15.11 20.71 -10.23
C GLU A 94 -16.21 20.16 -11.14
N ILE A 95 -15.85 19.22 -12.01
CA ILE A 95 -16.81 18.52 -12.88
C ILE A 95 -16.98 17.10 -12.35
N ILE A 96 -18.22 16.72 -12.01
CA ILE A 96 -18.54 15.37 -11.52
C ILE A 96 -19.64 14.71 -12.35
N PRO A 97 -19.67 13.37 -12.41
CA PRO A 97 -20.80 12.63 -12.98
C PRO A 97 -22.10 12.94 -12.26
N ARG A 98 -23.16 13.18 -13.03
CA ARG A 98 -24.52 13.47 -12.53
C ARG A 98 -25.08 12.32 -11.69
N GLN A 99 -24.63 11.09 -11.92
CA GLN A 99 -25.06 9.91 -11.16
C GLN A 99 -24.67 9.94 -9.66
N PHE A 100 -23.73 10.81 -9.27
CA PHE A 100 -23.39 11.02 -7.86
C PHE A 100 -24.37 11.97 -7.14
N LEU A 101 -25.43 12.40 -7.81
CA LEU A 101 -26.43 13.30 -7.28
C LEU A 101 -27.83 12.67 -7.29
N TYR A 102 -28.55 12.84 -6.19
CA TYR A 102 -30.00 12.75 -6.13
C TYR A 102 -30.55 14.17 -6.11
N TRP A 103 -31.29 14.56 -7.14
CA TRP A 103 -31.94 15.86 -7.14
C TRP A 103 -33.40 15.81 -7.62
N PRO A 104 -34.34 16.39 -6.84
CA PRO A 104 -34.13 16.87 -5.47
C PRO A 104 -33.93 15.68 -4.50
N SER A 105 -33.02 15.81 -3.53
CA SER A 105 -32.95 14.81 -2.46
C SER A 105 -34.10 14.98 -1.49
N GLU A 106 -34.82 13.89 -1.25
CA GLU A 106 -35.88 13.81 -0.22
C GLU A 106 -35.36 13.27 1.11
N ARG A 107 -34.06 12.95 1.18
CA ARG A 107 -33.40 12.47 2.39
C ARG A 107 -32.96 13.65 3.24
N VAL A 108 -33.38 13.70 4.50
CA VAL A 108 -33.11 14.82 5.40
C VAL A 108 -32.64 14.35 6.77
N CYS A 109 -31.91 15.23 7.46
CA CYS A 109 -31.65 15.10 8.89
C CYS A 109 -32.75 15.84 9.67
N PHE A 110 -33.59 15.11 10.41
CA PHE A 110 -34.71 15.71 11.15
C PHE A 110 -34.23 16.63 12.29
N SER A 111 -33.07 16.36 12.89
CA SER A 111 -32.46 17.27 13.86
C SER A 111 -32.01 18.58 13.22
N CYS A 112 -31.34 18.55 12.06
CA CYS A 112 -31.01 19.79 11.32
C CYS A 112 -32.26 20.60 10.98
N LEU A 113 -33.33 19.95 10.50
CA LEU A 113 -34.57 20.65 10.16
C LEU A 113 -35.19 21.34 11.38
N ARG A 114 -35.18 20.71 12.55
CA ARG A 114 -35.76 21.27 13.78
C ARG A 114 -34.88 22.35 14.42
N GLU A 115 -33.57 22.15 14.45
CA GLU A 115 -32.63 23.06 15.10
C GLU A 115 -32.34 24.29 14.25
N LYS A 116 -32.17 24.11 12.93
CA LYS A 116 -31.66 25.14 12.03
C LYS A 116 -32.68 25.63 11.01
N SER A 117 -33.80 24.91 10.84
CA SER A 117 -34.90 25.30 9.95
C SER A 117 -34.47 25.56 8.50
N PHE A 118 -33.56 24.74 7.95
CA PHE A 118 -33.22 24.74 6.53
C PHE A 118 -32.90 23.34 5.99
N VAL A 119 -32.99 23.15 4.67
CA VAL A 119 -32.61 21.91 3.97
C VAL A 119 -31.25 22.09 3.31
N SER A 120 -30.26 21.27 3.69
CA SER A 120 -28.89 21.41 3.19
C SER A 120 -28.74 20.95 1.74
N GLY A 121 -27.96 21.68 0.95
CA GLY A 121 -27.53 21.24 -0.39
C GLY A 121 -26.61 20.02 -0.39
N LEU A 122 -25.97 19.71 0.75
CA LEU A 122 -25.12 18.54 0.89
C LEU A 122 -25.88 17.23 0.61
N TRP A 123 -27.17 17.20 0.95
CA TRP A 123 -27.99 15.99 0.88
C TRP A 123 -28.32 15.56 -0.55
N ASP A 124 -28.07 16.43 -1.53
CA ASP A 124 -28.15 16.09 -2.95
C ASP A 124 -27.04 15.12 -3.37
N LEU A 125 -25.92 15.02 -2.64
CA LEU A 125 -24.90 14.00 -2.92
C LEU A 125 -25.38 12.61 -2.53
N LYS A 126 -25.34 11.68 -3.49
CA LYS A 126 -25.78 10.28 -3.33
C LYS A 126 -25.09 9.58 -2.17
N PHE A 127 -23.77 9.72 -2.07
CA PHE A 127 -22.96 9.09 -1.03
C PHE A 127 -23.05 9.76 0.35
N VAL A 128 -23.77 10.87 0.48
CA VAL A 128 -24.10 11.43 1.80
C VAL A 128 -25.28 10.64 2.34
N THR A 129 -25.00 9.69 3.22
CA THR A 129 -26.00 8.80 3.84
C THR A 129 -26.36 9.24 5.24
N HIS A 130 -25.46 9.92 5.95
CA HIS A 130 -25.65 10.41 7.31
C HIS A 130 -25.33 11.90 7.42
N CYS A 131 -25.93 12.56 8.41
CA CYS A 131 -25.60 13.94 8.74
C CYS A 131 -24.16 14.06 9.28
N PRO A 132 -23.30 14.93 8.73
CA PRO A 132 -21.94 15.13 9.26
C PRO A 132 -21.93 15.77 10.66
N GLU A 133 -22.99 16.46 11.04
CA GLU A 133 -23.12 17.13 12.35
C GLU A 133 -23.67 16.16 13.40
N HIS A 134 -24.89 15.67 13.17
CA HIS A 134 -25.61 14.82 14.13
C HIS A 134 -25.19 13.35 14.07
N GLY A 135 -24.71 12.86 12.93
CA GLY A 135 -24.46 11.43 12.72
C GLY A 135 -25.72 10.60 12.49
N GLU A 136 -26.87 11.24 12.30
CA GLU A 136 -28.15 10.58 12.01
C GLU A 136 -28.23 10.12 10.56
N LEU A 137 -28.92 9.00 10.31
CA LEU A 137 -29.23 8.56 8.96
C LEU A 137 -30.14 9.59 8.28
N LEU A 138 -29.82 9.96 7.03
CA LEU A 138 -30.70 10.81 6.24
C LEU A 138 -31.90 10.00 5.75
N ARG A 139 -33.11 10.42 6.12
CA ARG A 139 -34.34 9.68 5.89
C ARG A 139 -35.33 10.48 5.06
N ASN A 140 -36.14 9.77 4.29
CA ASN A 140 -37.27 10.33 3.53
C ASN A 140 -38.62 10.15 4.25
N THR A 141 -38.64 9.58 5.44
CA THR A 141 -39.84 9.43 6.27
C THR A 141 -39.48 9.73 7.73
N CYS A 142 -40.32 10.47 8.43
CA CYS A 142 -40.10 10.76 9.84
C CYS A 142 -40.23 9.48 10.68
N PRO A 143 -39.22 9.07 11.47
CA PRO A 143 -39.30 7.85 12.25
C PRO A 143 -40.25 7.95 13.45
N SER A 144 -40.71 9.16 13.81
CA SER A 144 -41.63 9.36 14.93
C SER A 144 -43.10 9.46 14.51
N CYS A 145 -43.42 10.18 13.43
CA CYS A 145 -44.80 10.36 12.99
C CYS A 145 -45.16 9.64 11.68
N GLY A 146 -44.19 9.05 10.99
CA GLY A 146 -44.42 8.32 9.74
C GLY A 146 -44.67 9.20 8.51
N GLU A 147 -44.59 10.53 8.64
CA GLU A 147 -44.83 11.44 7.52
C GLU A 147 -43.66 11.44 6.54
N ASP A 148 -43.98 11.31 5.24
CA ASP A 148 -43.02 11.30 4.16
C ASP A 148 -42.49 12.71 3.84
N VAL A 149 -41.24 12.76 3.42
CA VAL A 149 -40.54 13.97 3.01
C VAL A 149 -40.74 14.15 1.52
N VAL A 150 -41.74 14.95 1.14
CA VAL A 150 -41.93 15.35 -0.26
C VAL A 150 -41.26 16.67 -0.54
N SER A 151 -40.64 16.81 -1.72
CA SER A 151 -39.99 18.07 -2.12
C SER A 151 -40.98 19.24 -2.24
N ASN A 152 -42.18 19.00 -2.80
CA ASN A 152 -43.18 20.05 -2.99
C ASN A 152 -44.05 20.30 -1.74
N ARG A 153 -43.44 20.87 -0.69
CA ARG A 153 -44.10 21.21 0.58
C ARG A 153 -43.94 22.67 0.96
N GLY A 154 -44.73 23.11 1.94
CA GLY A 154 -44.76 24.49 2.45
C GLY A 154 -44.29 24.64 3.89
N ARG A 155 -43.61 23.62 4.43
CA ARG A 155 -42.99 23.64 5.77
C ARG A 155 -41.64 22.96 5.70
N VAL A 156 -40.62 23.55 6.32
CA VAL A 156 -39.26 22.97 6.32
C VAL A 156 -39.27 21.61 7.00
N VAL A 157 -39.88 21.54 8.19
CA VAL A 157 -40.13 20.30 8.93
C VAL A 157 -41.43 19.68 8.41
N PRO A 158 -41.40 18.53 7.72
CA PRO A 158 -42.60 17.94 7.12
C PRO A 158 -43.52 17.26 8.14
N CYS A 159 -43.12 17.16 9.41
CA CYS A 159 -43.83 16.39 10.42
C CYS A 159 -45.27 16.88 10.70
N LEU A 160 -46.15 15.94 11.03
CA LEU A 160 -47.46 16.22 11.63
C LEU A 160 -47.34 17.09 12.90
N PRO A 161 -48.31 18.00 13.14
CA PRO A 161 -48.36 18.78 14.37
C PRO A 161 -48.29 17.90 15.62
N GLY A 162 -47.45 18.28 16.60
CA GLY A 162 -47.25 17.52 17.84
C GLY A 162 -46.22 16.38 17.75
N CYS A 163 -45.56 16.17 16.60
CA CYS A 163 -44.51 15.17 16.47
C CYS A 163 -43.34 15.40 17.45
N GLN A 164 -43.09 14.41 18.30
CA GLN A 164 -42.05 14.42 19.34
C GLN A 164 -40.78 13.69 18.91
N PHE A 165 -40.36 13.84 17.65
CA PHE A 165 -39.11 13.24 17.17
C PHE A 165 -37.94 13.59 18.09
N LYS A 166 -37.21 12.55 18.48
CA LYS A 166 -35.95 12.61 19.22
C LYS A 166 -34.91 11.84 18.42
N ALA A 167 -33.76 12.46 18.22
CA ALA A 167 -32.61 11.81 17.59
C ALA A 167 -32.23 10.56 18.38
N ALA A 168 -31.96 9.45 17.69
CA ALA A 168 -31.31 8.32 18.34
C ALA A 168 -29.83 8.66 18.57
N ALA A 169 -29.31 8.25 19.73
CA ALA A 169 -27.89 8.40 20.00
C ALA A 169 -27.08 7.46 19.10
N ASN A 170 -26.04 7.99 18.44
CA ASN A 170 -25.03 7.22 17.70
C ASN A 170 -25.58 6.31 16.59
N GLU A 171 -26.42 6.82 15.68
CA GLU A 171 -26.89 6.04 14.52
C GLU A 171 -25.76 5.65 13.55
N CYS A 172 -24.67 6.41 13.49
CA CYS A 172 -23.53 6.09 12.64
C CYS A 172 -22.24 5.79 13.43
N SER A 173 -21.40 4.93 12.86
CA SER A 173 -20.04 4.66 13.37
C SER A 173 -19.10 5.86 13.18
N SER A 174 -18.01 5.92 13.95
CA SER A 174 -17.02 7.02 13.80
C SER A 174 -16.38 7.10 12.41
N PRO A 175 -16.08 5.99 11.70
CA PRO A 175 -15.60 6.05 10.32
C PRO A 175 -16.63 6.70 9.38
N VAL A 176 -17.91 6.34 9.50
CA VAL A 176 -18.97 6.89 8.65
C VAL A 176 -19.10 8.38 8.90
N LYS A 177 -19.14 8.81 10.17
CA LYS A 177 -19.21 10.23 10.52
C LYS A 177 -18.06 11.03 9.91
N ALA A 178 -16.83 10.53 10.03
CA ALA A 178 -15.67 11.20 9.46
C ALA A 178 -15.69 11.25 7.93
N LEU A 179 -16.19 10.20 7.27
CA LEU A 179 -16.36 10.21 5.81
C LEU A 179 -17.40 11.26 5.37
N MET A 180 -18.54 11.35 6.06
CA MET A 180 -19.55 12.38 5.79
C MET A 180 -19.01 13.79 6.01
N GLN A 181 -18.24 13.97 7.09
CA GLN A 181 -17.55 15.22 7.41
C GLN A 181 -16.51 15.60 6.35
N LEU A 182 -15.74 14.64 5.83
CA LEU A 182 -14.80 14.89 4.74
C LEU A 182 -15.52 15.31 3.46
N ILE A 183 -16.62 14.64 3.09
CA ILE A 183 -17.45 15.04 1.94
C ILE A 183 -17.98 16.46 2.15
N SER A 184 -18.48 16.78 3.34
CA SER A 184 -18.96 18.13 3.68
C SER A 184 -17.85 19.17 3.58
N ASN A 185 -16.64 18.88 4.05
CA ASN A 185 -15.52 19.81 3.97
C ASN A 185 -15.18 20.15 2.52
N LYS A 186 -15.19 19.15 1.62
CA LYS A 186 -14.89 19.34 0.20
C LYS A 186 -16.03 20.00 -0.58
N PHE A 187 -17.29 19.64 -0.29
CA PHE A 187 -18.45 20.12 -1.05
C PHE A 187 -18.99 21.46 -0.54
N MET A 188 -19.09 21.61 0.78
CA MET A 188 -19.67 22.78 1.44
C MET A 188 -18.63 23.76 1.98
N GLY A 189 -17.35 23.37 2.05
CA GLY A 189 -16.31 24.20 2.67
C GLY A 189 -16.40 24.25 4.21
N THR A 190 -16.99 23.22 4.83
CA THR A 190 -16.95 23.06 6.29
C THR A 190 -15.53 22.74 6.79
N GLN A 191 -15.31 22.81 8.10
CA GLN A 191 -14.01 22.60 8.73
C GLN A 191 -14.07 21.55 9.85
N PHE A 192 -14.71 20.41 9.59
CA PHE A 192 -14.71 19.29 10.53
C PHE A 192 -13.32 18.66 10.63
N ASP A 193 -12.89 18.32 11.84
CA ASP A 193 -11.66 17.55 12.05
C ASP A 193 -11.90 16.04 11.82
N VAL A 194 -11.20 15.48 10.84
CA VAL A 194 -11.27 14.06 10.47
C VAL A 194 -9.99 13.29 10.79
N SER A 195 -9.02 13.94 11.45
CA SER A 195 -7.68 13.39 11.72
C SER A 195 -7.73 12.12 12.57
N ALA A 196 -8.69 12.03 13.50
CA ALA A 196 -8.86 10.90 14.40
C ALA A 196 -9.06 9.54 13.68
N GLN A 197 -9.66 9.54 12.48
CA GLN A 197 -9.90 8.30 11.72
C GLN A 197 -8.74 7.90 10.81
N ARG A 198 -7.67 8.72 10.72
CA ARG A 198 -6.47 8.44 9.91
C ARG A 198 -6.81 8.00 8.48
N LEU A 199 -7.67 8.80 7.83
CA LEU A 199 -8.03 8.59 6.43
C LEU A 199 -6.79 8.74 5.53
N PRO A 200 -6.77 8.14 4.33
CA PRO A 200 -5.66 8.28 3.39
C PRO A 200 -5.42 9.76 3.04
N ALA A 201 -4.16 10.21 3.11
CA ALA A 201 -3.79 11.60 2.80
C ALA A 201 -4.25 12.02 1.40
N GLN A 202 -4.18 11.11 0.42
CA GLN A 202 -4.65 11.35 -0.94
C GLN A 202 -6.14 11.72 -1.00
N LEU A 203 -6.96 11.18 -0.10
CA LEU A 203 -8.38 11.54 -0.01
C LEU A 203 -8.59 12.83 0.78
N VAL A 204 -7.81 13.07 1.83
CA VAL A 204 -7.89 14.31 2.61
C VAL A 204 -7.47 15.52 1.76
N ASP A 205 -6.37 15.40 1.03
CA ASP A 205 -5.77 16.47 0.23
C ASP A 205 -6.34 16.56 -1.20
N GLY A 206 -6.94 15.48 -1.71
CA GLY A 206 -7.52 15.41 -3.05
C GLY A 206 -8.81 16.22 -3.22
N ASP A 207 -9.36 16.24 -4.43
CA ASP A 207 -10.62 16.91 -4.73
C ASP A 207 -11.86 16.06 -4.34
N LEU A 208 -13.06 16.64 -4.47
CA LEU A 208 -14.29 15.92 -4.15
C LEU A 208 -14.50 14.78 -5.14
N TYR A 209 -14.26 15.00 -6.43
CA TYR A 209 -14.49 13.97 -7.45
C TYR A 209 -13.68 12.70 -7.18
N PHE A 210 -12.39 12.84 -6.85
CA PHE A 210 -11.49 11.75 -6.48
C PHE A 210 -12.01 10.96 -5.27
N LEU A 211 -12.54 11.66 -4.25
CA LEU A 211 -13.18 11.04 -3.10
C LEU A 211 -14.44 10.26 -3.52
N LEU A 212 -15.37 10.87 -4.25
CA LEU A 212 -16.62 10.22 -4.67
C LEU A 212 -16.36 9.01 -5.57
N ARG A 213 -15.37 9.11 -6.47
CA ARG A 213 -14.92 8.01 -7.32
C ARG A 213 -14.31 6.86 -6.52
N THR A 214 -13.52 7.18 -5.50
CA THR A 214 -12.97 6.16 -4.59
C THR A 214 -14.09 5.44 -3.85
N ILE A 215 -15.08 6.18 -3.33
CA ILE A 215 -16.25 5.61 -2.66
C ILE A 215 -17.01 4.71 -3.63
N SER A 216 -17.30 5.19 -4.84
CA SER A 216 -17.96 4.40 -5.89
C SER A 216 -17.21 3.11 -6.17
N PHE A 217 -15.89 3.16 -6.41
CA PHE A 217 -15.07 1.99 -6.72
C PHE A 217 -15.07 0.93 -5.61
N LEU A 218 -14.93 1.35 -4.34
CA LEU A 218 -14.92 0.44 -3.20
C LEU A 218 -16.32 -0.08 -2.84
N SER A 219 -17.37 0.64 -3.24
CA SER A 219 -18.76 0.24 -3.02
C SER A 219 -19.25 -0.79 -4.05
N THR A 220 -18.59 -0.91 -5.21
CA THR A 220 -19.01 -1.81 -6.29
C THR A 220 -18.99 -3.28 -5.85
N ARG A 221 -20.18 -3.90 -5.74
CA ARG A 221 -20.33 -5.33 -5.41
C ARG A 221 -19.93 -6.28 -6.55
N LEU A 222 -19.96 -5.77 -7.78
CA LEU A 222 -19.65 -6.49 -9.01
C LEU A 222 -18.56 -5.73 -9.76
N TRP A 223 -17.30 -5.93 -9.38
CA TRP A 223 -16.21 -5.46 -10.22
C TRP A 223 -16.30 -6.22 -11.56
N HIS A 224 -16.42 -5.54 -12.69
CA HIS A 224 -16.40 -6.14 -14.03
C HIS A 224 -15.33 -5.41 -14.87
N GLU A 225 -14.83 -6.07 -15.92
CA GLU A 225 -13.86 -5.47 -16.84
C GLU A 225 -14.58 -4.54 -17.84
N ASN A 226 -13.99 -3.36 -18.10
CA ASN A 226 -14.42 -2.37 -19.10
C ASN A 226 -15.74 -1.61 -18.84
N GLU A 227 -16.22 -1.56 -17.60
CA GLU A 227 -17.43 -0.79 -17.28
C GLU A 227 -17.06 0.56 -16.68
N ASP A 228 -17.66 1.62 -17.21
CA ASP A 228 -17.58 2.94 -16.60
C ASP A 228 -18.25 2.87 -15.22
N LEU A 229 -17.48 3.16 -14.17
CA LEU A 229 -17.98 3.35 -12.80
C LEU A 229 -19.09 4.42 -12.76
N ASP A 230 -19.18 5.21 -13.84
CA ASP A 230 -20.07 6.33 -14.09
C ASP A 230 -21.45 5.94 -14.67
N GLU A 231 -21.70 4.66 -15.00
CA GLU A 231 -22.95 4.23 -15.66
C GLU A 231 -23.86 3.30 -14.84
N LYS A 232 -23.35 2.56 -13.83
CA LYS A 232 -24.12 1.46 -13.18
C LYS A 232 -24.93 1.83 -11.93
N TRP A 233 -24.83 3.06 -11.43
CA TRP A 233 -25.46 3.40 -10.14
C TRP A 233 -26.92 3.84 -10.22
N HIS A 234 -27.56 3.74 -11.38
CA HIS A 234 -28.90 4.29 -11.58
C HIS A 234 -30.04 3.52 -10.88
N GLU A 235 -29.81 2.30 -10.37
CA GLU A 235 -30.89 1.42 -9.86
C GLU A 235 -30.78 1.00 -8.37
N GLU A 236 -29.77 1.45 -7.62
CA GLU A 236 -29.61 1.02 -6.22
C GLU A 236 -30.57 1.72 -5.25
N THR A 237 -31.23 0.93 -4.40
CA THR A 237 -32.05 1.43 -3.27
C THR A 237 -31.20 2.14 -2.22
N SER A 238 -31.79 3.08 -1.48
CA SER A 238 -31.11 3.85 -0.42
C SER A 238 -30.37 2.96 0.59
N ASP A 239 -30.97 1.83 1.00
CA ASP A 239 -30.39 0.94 2.02
C ASP A 239 -29.09 0.25 1.54
N ILE A 240 -29.02 -0.08 0.25
CA ILE A 240 -27.80 -0.66 -0.35
C ILE A 240 -26.67 0.38 -0.32
N VAL A 241 -26.98 1.64 -0.66
CA VAL A 241 -26.00 2.74 -0.62
C VAL A 241 -25.50 2.96 0.81
N VAL A 242 -26.39 2.93 1.81
CA VAL A 242 -26.02 3.05 3.23
C VAL A 242 -25.04 1.95 3.63
N SER A 243 -25.40 0.69 3.39
CA SER A 243 -24.55 -0.47 3.71
C SER A 243 -23.19 -0.42 2.99
N ASN A 244 -23.17 0.01 1.73
CA ASN A 244 -21.93 0.14 0.97
C ASN A 244 -21.04 1.26 1.56
N VAL A 245 -21.62 2.42 1.88
CA VAL A 245 -20.88 3.54 2.50
C VAL A 245 -20.30 3.15 3.86
N GLU A 246 -21.02 2.36 4.67
CA GLU A 246 -20.49 1.83 5.94
C GLU A 246 -19.24 0.98 5.73
N ARG A 247 -19.29 0.04 4.77
CA ARG A 247 -18.14 -0.81 4.42
C ARG A 247 -16.97 0.00 3.89
N VAL A 248 -17.23 0.99 3.03
CA VAL A 248 -16.20 1.88 2.48
C VAL A 248 -15.57 2.72 3.59
N ALA A 249 -16.37 3.30 4.48
CA ALA A 249 -15.86 4.09 5.59
C ALA A 249 -14.93 3.26 6.48
N ALA A 250 -15.30 2.01 6.79
CA ALA A 250 -14.45 1.08 7.52
C ALA A 250 -13.15 0.76 6.76
N ALA A 251 -13.23 0.53 5.44
CA ALA A 251 -12.06 0.24 4.59
C ALA A 251 -11.07 1.42 4.51
N LEU A 252 -11.57 2.65 4.61
CA LEU A 252 -10.75 3.87 4.56
C LEU A 252 -10.23 4.32 5.93
N ALA A 253 -10.85 3.87 7.02
CA ALA A 253 -10.42 4.20 8.37
C ALA A 253 -9.16 3.43 8.79
N ASN A 254 -8.39 4.01 9.70
CA ASN A 254 -7.14 3.44 10.22
C ASN A 254 -6.18 3.01 9.09
N TRP A 255 -6.08 3.83 8.05
CA TRP A 255 -5.32 3.49 6.85
C TRP A 255 -3.85 3.14 7.17
N PRO A 256 -3.27 2.09 6.56
CA PRO A 256 -3.84 1.19 5.55
C PRO A 256 -4.51 -0.08 6.11
N HIS A 257 -4.69 -0.21 7.43
CA HIS A 257 -5.16 -1.45 8.04
C HIS A 257 -6.61 -1.77 7.68
N GLY A 258 -7.52 -0.79 7.72
CA GLY A 258 -8.92 -1.00 7.30
C GLY A 258 -9.03 -1.49 5.85
N PHE A 259 -8.15 -1.03 4.97
CA PHE A 259 -8.10 -1.50 3.58
C PHE A 259 -7.58 -2.94 3.49
N CYS A 260 -6.60 -3.32 4.31
CA CYS A 260 -6.14 -4.70 4.36
C CYS A 260 -7.27 -5.64 4.80
N ASP A 261 -8.05 -5.26 5.80
CA ASP A 261 -9.18 -6.05 6.30
C ASP A 261 -10.29 -6.13 5.23
N PHE A 262 -10.55 -5.03 4.52
CA PHE A 262 -11.44 -5.05 3.34
C PHE A 262 -10.95 -6.02 2.25
N VAL A 263 -9.65 -6.06 1.97
CA VAL A 263 -9.06 -6.97 0.98
C VAL A 263 -9.13 -8.42 1.48
N ASP A 264 -8.96 -8.67 2.78
CA ASP A 264 -9.16 -9.99 3.40
C ASP A 264 -10.60 -10.47 3.13
N ASP A 265 -11.61 -9.61 3.32
CA ASP A 265 -13.02 -9.94 3.00
C ASP A 265 -13.22 -10.21 1.51
N VAL A 266 -12.58 -9.45 0.62
CA VAL A 266 -12.61 -9.71 -0.83
C VAL A 266 -12.02 -11.09 -1.17
N CYS A 267 -11.03 -11.52 -0.40
CA CYS A 267 -10.35 -12.81 -0.56
C CYS A 267 -11.01 -13.95 0.23
N ALA A 268 -11.97 -13.66 1.11
CA ALA A 268 -12.56 -14.65 2.01
C ALA A 268 -13.15 -15.84 1.25
N GLY A 269 -12.81 -17.05 1.68
CA GLY A 269 -13.24 -18.30 1.01
C GLY A 269 -12.58 -18.57 -0.35
N LYS A 270 -11.69 -17.70 -0.83
CA LYS A 270 -10.93 -17.91 -2.08
C LYS A 270 -9.56 -18.49 -1.76
N GLY A 271 -9.28 -19.66 -2.33
CA GLY A 271 -8.14 -20.47 -1.92
C GLY A 271 -6.82 -20.12 -2.60
N ALA A 272 -5.74 -20.28 -1.82
CA ALA A 272 -4.42 -20.64 -2.30
C ALA A 272 -4.08 -22.05 -1.76
N PRO A 273 -4.79 -23.12 -2.19
CA PRO A 273 -4.76 -24.44 -1.55
C PRO A 273 -3.36 -25.05 -1.41
N ASN A 274 -2.41 -24.66 -2.26
CA ASN A 274 -1.01 -25.11 -2.22
C ASN A 274 0.00 -23.98 -1.97
N GLY A 275 -0.46 -22.86 -1.39
CA GLY A 275 0.35 -21.63 -1.23
C GLY A 275 0.63 -20.89 -2.55
N MET A 276 0.01 -21.31 -3.66
CA MET A 276 0.01 -20.61 -4.93
C MET A 276 -1.14 -19.60 -4.98
N ILE A 277 -0.77 -18.33 -5.11
CA ILE A 277 -1.67 -17.20 -5.30
C ILE A 277 -1.79 -16.93 -6.80
N VAL A 278 -3.02 -17.00 -7.30
CA VAL A 278 -3.37 -16.64 -8.67
C VAL A 278 -4.26 -15.41 -8.61
N MET A 279 -3.82 -14.29 -9.18
CA MET A 279 -4.47 -12.97 -8.98
C MET A 279 -5.96 -12.98 -9.31
N HIS A 280 -6.34 -13.54 -10.47
CA HIS A 280 -7.74 -13.60 -10.88
C HIS A 280 -8.58 -14.60 -10.06
N GLN A 281 -7.97 -15.55 -9.36
CA GLN A 281 -8.69 -16.49 -8.49
C GLN A 281 -8.87 -15.90 -7.10
N MET A 282 -7.83 -15.27 -6.56
CA MET A 282 -7.82 -14.71 -5.21
C MET A 282 -8.57 -13.37 -5.15
N PHE A 283 -8.23 -12.44 -6.03
CA PHE A 283 -8.81 -11.10 -6.03
C PHE A 283 -9.93 -10.96 -7.07
N GLY A 284 -10.10 -11.94 -7.95
CA GLY A 284 -11.20 -11.93 -8.91
C GLY A 284 -11.16 -10.69 -9.81
N SER A 285 -12.34 -10.13 -9.99
CA SER A 285 -12.55 -8.93 -10.77
C SER A 285 -12.18 -7.64 -10.05
N PHE A 286 -12.07 -7.61 -8.72
CA PHE A 286 -11.55 -6.45 -7.97
C PHE A 286 -10.16 -6.06 -8.47
N TYR A 287 -9.26 -7.04 -8.60
CA TYR A 287 -7.92 -6.78 -9.12
C TYR A 287 -7.96 -6.27 -10.56
N LYS A 288 -8.79 -6.88 -11.43
CA LYS A 288 -8.92 -6.47 -12.84
C LYS A 288 -9.41 -5.02 -12.95
N ALA A 289 -10.43 -4.64 -12.19
CA ALA A 289 -10.96 -3.29 -12.14
C ALA A 289 -9.96 -2.29 -11.52
N LEU A 290 -9.20 -2.67 -10.50
CA LEU A 290 -8.18 -1.79 -9.93
C LEU A 290 -7.03 -1.54 -10.91
N VAL A 291 -6.63 -2.56 -11.68
CA VAL A 291 -5.59 -2.41 -12.71
C VAL A 291 -6.03 -1.47 -13.84
N SER A 292 -7.30 -1.52 -14.27
CA SER A 292 -7.80 -0.59 -15.30
C SER A 292 -7.86 0.85 -14.79
N GLN A 293 -8.12 1.05 -13.49
CA GLN A 293 -8.22 2.35 -12.83
C GLN A 293 -6.90 2.81 -12.19
N ARG A 294 -5.77 2.15 -12.47
CA ARG A 294 -4.48 2.39 -11.77
C ARG A 294 -3.98 3.83 -11.83
N THR A 295 -4.27 4.57 -12.90
CA THR A 295 -3.80 5.95 -13.07
C THR A 295 -4.62 6.90 -12.22
N GLN A 296 -5.88 6.58 -11.96
CA GLN A 296 -6.78 7.42 -11.19
C GLN A 296 -6.95 6.97 -9.75
N LEU A 297 -6.66 5.71 -9.41
CA LEU A 297 -6.76 5.14 -8.07
C LEU A 297 -5.43 4.50 -7.63
N GLY A 298 -4.31 5.16 -7.99
CA GLY A 298 -2.96 4.64 -7.76
C GLY A 298 -2.65 4.33 -6.29
N PHE A 299 -3.21 5.09 -5.34
CA PHE A 299 -2.99 4.84 -3.91
C PHE A 299 -3.60 3.52 -3.41
N LEU A 300 -4.75 3.11 -3.96
CA LEU A 300 -5.35 1.80 -3.68
C LEU A 300 -4.50 0.67 -4.27
N PHE A 301 -3.90 0.93 -5.44
CA PHE A 301 -3.00 -0.02 -6.09
C PHE A 301 -1.70 -0.21 -5.31
N ASP A 302 -1.10 0.88 -4.81
CA ASP A 302 0.06 0.86 -3.92
C ASP A 302 -0.28 0.12 -2.61
N ALA A 303 -1.44 0.39 -2.02
CA ALA A 303 -1.88 -0.31 -0.81
C ALA A 303 -2.11 -1.81 -1.04
N LEU A 304 -2.65 -2.19 -2.21
CA LEU A 304 -2.76 -3.61 -2.58
C LEU A 304 -1.36 -4.24 -2.71
N GLN A 305 -0.40 -3.53 -3.30
CA GLN A 305 0.98 -4.01 -3.38
C GLN A 305 1.58 -4.25 -2.00
N ASP A 306 1.40 -3.31 -1.07
CA ASP A 306 1.90 -3.42 0.31
C ASP A 306 1.19 -4.54 1.08
N TYR A 307 -0.14 -4.67 0.95
CA TYR A 307 -0.90 -5.79 1.49
C TYR A 307 -0.29 -7.13 1.04
N MET A 308 0.01 -7.27 -0.25
CA MET A 308 0.56 -8.50 -0.81
C MET A 308 2.00 -8.76 -0.39
N ASN A 309 2.83 -7.71 -0.27
CA ASN A 309 4.19 -7.83 0.22
C ASN A 309 4.24 -8.26 1.68
N ASN A 310 3.27 -7.82 2.49
CA ASN A 310 3.25 -8.03 3.94
C ASN A 310 2.42 -9.26 4.34
N ARG A 311 1.11 -9.26 4.09
CA ARG A 311 0.20 -10.34 4.51
C ARG A 311 0.35 -11.62 3.69
N LEU A 312 0.79 -11.53 2.44
CA LEU A 312 0.99 -12.68 1.54
C LEU A 312 2.46 -13.01 1.27
N SER A 313 3.37 -12.52 2.13
CA SER A 313 4.83 -12.64 1.98
C SER A 313 5.34 -14.08 1.80
N ALA A 314 4.68 -15.06 2.40
CA ALA A 314 5.04 -16.47 2.38
C ALA A 314 4.49 -17.25 1.17
N GLY A 315 3.56 -16.66 0.41
CA GLY A 315 2.91 -17.29 -0.73
C GLY A 315 3.68 -17.10 -2.04
N TYR A 316 3.61 -18.09 -2.92
CA TYR A 316 4.12 -17.97 -4.29
C TYR A 316 3.04 -17.37 -5.19
N MET A 317 3.40 -16.39 -6.03
CA MET A 317 2.48 -15.92 -7.07
C MET A 317 2.87 -16.48 -8.43
N SER A 318 1.89 -17.06 -9.12
CA SER A 318 2.07 -17.50 -10.51
C SER A 318 2.45 -16.31 -11.40
N ALA A 319 3.53 -16.48 -12.17
CA ALA A 319 3.97 -15.52 -13.16
C ALA A 319 3.12 -15.54 -14.46
N ARG A 320 2.21 -16.51 -14.63
CA ARG A 320 1.22 -16.48 -15.73
C ARG A 320 0.26 -15.31 -15.48
N GLY A 321 0.61 -14.16 -16.03
CA GLY A 321 -0.14 -12.91 -15.92
C GLY A 321 0.65 -11.68 -15.46
N SER A 322 1.94 -11.79 -15.12
CA SER A 322 2.83 -10.69 -14.67
C SER A 322 2.05 -9.52 -14.07
N PRO A 323 1.51 -9.67 -12.84
CA PRO A 323 0.50 -8.74 -12.34
C PRO A 323 1.07 -7.32 -12.41
N ALA A 324 0.33 -6.38 -12.99
CA ALA A 324 0.79 -5.00 -13.17
C ALA A 324 1.35 -4.41 -11.86
N VAL A 325 0.80 -4.87 -10.73
CA VAL A 325 1.22 -4.56 -9.37
C VAL A 325 2.71 -4.80 -9.12
N PHE A 326 3.34 -5.83 -9.67
CA PHE A 326 4.70 -6.24 -9.28
C PHE A 326 5.84 -5.79 -10.17
N LYS A 327 5.58 -4.92 -11.16
CA LYS A 327 6.67 -4.45 -12.04
C LYS A 327 7.75 -3.64 -11.33
N VAL A 328 7.45 -3.02 -10.17
CA VAL A 328 8.34 -2.05 -9.53
C VAL A 328 8.72 -2.37 -8.07
N ARG A 329 7.81 -2.90 -7.23
CA ARG A 329 8.06 -3.06 -5.77
C ARG A 329 7.74 -4.45 -5.20
N ASP A 330 8.09 -5.54 -5.90
CA ASP A 330 7.94 -6.90 -5.34
C ASP A 330 9.04 -7.19 -4.30
N ARG A 331 8.65 -7.29 -3.02
CA ARG A 331 9.56 -7.52 -1.87
C ARG A 331 9.25 -8.81 -1.11
N ARG A 332 8.38 -9.67 -1.64
CA ARG A 332 7.99 -10.91 -0.95
C ARG A 332 9.18 -11.83 -0.72
N ALA A 333 9.11 -12.62 0.35
CA ALA A 333 10.23 -13.43 0.83
C ALA A 333 10.73 -14.45 -0.20
N PHE A 334 9.85 -15.03 -1.02
CA PHE A 334 10.21 -16.04 -2.01
C PHE A 334 10.15 -15.52 -3.45
N MET A 335 11.18 -15.83 -4.24
CA MET A 335 11.24 -15.54 -5.67
C MET A 335 11.38 -16.82 -6.52
N PRO A 336 10.91 -16.85 -7.78
CA PRO A 336 11.08 -18.00 -8.66
C PRO A 336 12.56 -18.28 -8.94
N GLY A 337 12.93 -19.57 -9.02
CA GLY A 337 14.32 -19.96 -9.29
C GLY A 337 14.91 -19.40 -10.59
N PHE A 338 14.11 -19.13 -11.63
CA PHE A 338 14.61 -18.50 -12.85
C PHE A 338 15.02 -17.03 -12.65
N VAL A 339 14.33 -16.31 -11.75
CA VAL A 339 14.68 -14.93 -11.38
C VAL A 339 15.99 -14.95 -10.58
N ALA A 340 16.09 -15.83 -9.58
CA ALA A 340 17.29 -16.00 -8.77
C ALA A 340 18.51 -16.38 -9.63
N ARG A 341 18.34 -17.28 -10.60
CA ARG A 341 19.39 -17.65 -11.57
C ARG A 341 19.92 -16.46 -12.35
N LYS A 342 19.01 -15.61 -12.85
CA LYS A 342 19.38 -14.40 -13.58
C LYS A 342 20.11 -13.41 -12.67
N GLN A 343 19.65 -13.25 -11.44
CA GLN A 343 20.28 -12.38 -10.43
C GLN A 343 21.68 -12.87 -10.04
N LEU A 344 21.89 -14.18 -9.90
CA LEU A 344 23.18 -14.77 -9.55
C LEU A 344 24.12 -15.00 -10.74
N GLY A 345 23.61 -14.88 -11.98
CA GLY A 345 24.37 -15.19 -13.19
C GLY A 345 24.74 -16.67 -13.33
N VAL A 346 23.90 -17.59 -12.83
CA VAL A 346 24.20 -19.04 -12.78
C VAL A 346 23.35 -19.90 -13.72
N GLY A 347 23.96 -20.99 -14.19
CA GLY A 347 23.31 -22.01 -15.01
C GLY A 347 22.24 -22.81 -14.24
N LYS A 348 21.43 -23.61 -14.95
CA LYS A 348 20.38 -24.45 -14.34
C LYS A 348 20.94 -25.50 -13.38
N GLN A 349 22.03 -26.16 -13.78
CA GLN A 349 22.65 -27.22 -12.96
C GLN A 349 23.34 -26.66 -11.72
N GLU A 350 24.03 -25.54 -11.86
CA GLU A 350 24.66 -24.83 -10.73
C GLU A 350 23.61 -24.38 -9.71
N PHE A 351 22.50 -23.77 -10.17
CA PHE A 351 21.39 -23.42 -9.30
C PHE A 351 20.79 -24.61 -8.56
N LYS A 352 20.57 -25.73 -9.26
CA LYS A 352 20.07 -26.97 -8.65
C LYS A 352 20.99 -27.43 -7.52
N ARG A 353 22.31 -27.44 -7.76
CA ARG A 353 23.31 -27.77 -6.74
C ARG A 353 23.25 -26.82 -5.54
N LEU A 354 23.13 -25.51 -5.77
CA LEU A 354 23.03 -24.51 -4.69
C LEU A 354 21.81 -24.73 -3.80
N VAL A 355 20.68 -25.13 -4.39
CA VAL A 355 19.46 -25.47 -3.65
C VAL A 355 19.64 -26.79 -2.88
N GLU A 356 20.11 -27.86 -3.53
CA GLU A 356 20.28 -29.18 -2.93
C GLU A 356 21.27 -29.18 -1.77
N ARG A 357 22.33 -28.37 -1.88
CA ARG A 357 23.36 -28.19 -0.84
C ARG A 357 23.00 -27.12 0.19
N LYS A 358 21.79 -26.56 0.14
CA LYS A 358 21.25 -25.56 1.09
C LYS A 358 22.00 -24.22 1.14
N TYR A 359 22.79 -23.87 0.12
CA TYR A 359 23.32 -22.51 -0.03
C TYR A 359 22.22 -21.50 -0.34
N LEU A 360 21.13 -21.97 -0.95
CA LEU A 360 19.90 -21.19 -1.14
C LEU A 360 18.77 -21.84 -0.35
N GLN A 361 18.12 -21.06 0.51
CA GLN A 361 16.93 -21.50 1.23
C GLN A 361 15.79 -21.59 0.22
N SER A 362 15.18 -22.77 0.09
CA SER A 362 14.17 -23.01 -0.94
C SER A 362 12.89 -23.61 -0.39
N ARG A 363 11.79 -23.37 -1.11
CA ARG A 363 10.49 -24.00 -0.91
C ARG A 363 9.95 -24.43 -2.26
N VAL A 364 9.35 -25.61 -2.28
CA VAL A 364 8.66 -26.13 -3.46
C VAL A 364 7.19 -25.74 -3.36
N PHE A 365 6.66 -25.20 -4.46
CA PHE A 365 5.25 -24.89 -4.62
C PHE A 365 4.67 -25.78 -5.72
N ASP A 366 3.54 -26.43 -5.42
CA ASP A 366 2.78 -27.19 -6.40
C ASP A 366 1.93 -26.24 -7.24
N THR A 367 2.19 -26.21 -8.54
CA THR A 367 1.45 -25.40 -9.51
C THR A 367 0.72 -26.28 -10.51
N ASN A 368 -0.27 -25.72 -11.22
CA ASN A 368 -1.03 -26.43 -12.26
C ASN A 368 -0.15 -26.88 -13.46
N TYR A 369 1.10 -26.44 -13.52
CA TYR A 369 2.07 -26.77 -14.57
C TYR A 369 3.33 -27.43 -14.01
N GLY A 370 3.24 -27.98 -12.79
CA GLY A 370 4.28 -28.77 -12.15
C GLY A 370 4.85 -28.14 -10.88
N ARG A 371 5.88 -28.78 -10.33
CA ARG A 371 6.56 -28.30 -9.13
C ARG A 371 7.51 -27.15 -9.46
N MET A 372 7.34 -26.02 -8.78
CA MET A 372 8.24 -24.88 -8.90
C MET A 372 9.09 -24.71 -7.65
N ILE A 373 10.40 -24.59 -7.84
CA ILE A 373 11.33 -24.23 -6.77
C ILE A 373 11.38 -22.70 -6.68
N CYS A 374 11.05 -22.19 -5.51
CA CYS A 374 11.23 -20.80 -5.14
C CYS A 374 12.31 -20.71 -4.06
N VAL A 375 13.07 -19.62 -4.07
CA VAL A 375 14.16 -19.39 -3.12
C VAL A 375 13.94 -18.10 -2.35
N HIS A 376 14.42 -18.09 -1.10
CA HIS A 376 14.32 -16.94 -0.22
C HIS A 376 15.21 -15.81 -0.74
N ARG A 377 14.67 -14.58 -0.87
CA ARG A 377 15.38 -13.44 -1.45
C ARG A 377 16.68 -13.11 -0.71
N GLU A 378 16.66 -13.12 0.62
CA GLU A 378 17.86 -12.86 1.41
C GLU A 378 18.93 -13.93 1.16
N SER A 379 18.57 -15.21 1.07
CA SER A 379 19.57 -16.26 0.78
C SER A 379 20.23 -16.10 -0.60
N VAL A 380 19.48 -15.58 -1.58
CA VAL A 380 20.04 -15.24 -2.90
C VAL A 380 21.00 -14.06 -2.80
N LYS A 381 20.66 -13.03 -2.00
CA LYS A 381 21.52 -11.86 -1.79
C LYS A 381 22.80 -12.24 -1.05
N GLU A 382 22.69 -12.95 0.07
CA GLU A 382 23.81 -13.45 0.88
C GLU A 382 24.76 -14.30 0.04
N TYR A 383 24.23 -15.25 -0.74
CA TYR A 383 25.07 -16.06 -1.62
C TYR A 383 25.67 -15.23 -2.77
N GLY A 384 24.94 -14.25 -3.30
CA GLY A 384 25.44 -13.33 -4.32
C GLY A 384 26.65 -12.51 -3.83
N GLU A 385 26.58 -11.99 -2.61
CA GLU A 385 27.69 -11.30 -1.95
C GLU A 385 28.88 -12.23 -1.70
N THR A 386 28.61 -13.48 -1.31
CA THR A 386 29.65 -14.50 -1.14
C THR A 386 30.30 -14.84 -2.47
N ARG A 387 29.50 -14.95 -3.54
CA ARG A 387 29.96 -15.24 -4.89
C ARG A 387 30.92 -14.20 -5.44
N SER A 388 30.64 -12.91 -5.21
CA SER A 388 31.52 -11.82 -5.67
C SER A 388 32.89 -11.81 -4.98
N ARG A 389 33.02 -12.53 -3.87
CA ARG A 389 34.25 -12.70 -3.09
C ARG A 389 34.94 -14.05 -3.29
N LEU A 390 34.45 -14.89 -4.20
CA LEU A 390 35.07 -16.20 -4.44
C LEU A 390 36.40 -16.06 -5.15
N VAL A 391 37.40 -16.73 -4.59
CA VAL A 391 38.76 -16.79 -5.13
C VAL A 391 39.04 -18.23 -5.51
N ASP A 392 39.55 -18.45 -6.71
CA ASP A 392 39.94 -19.79 -7.12
C ASP A 392 41.21 -20.25 -6.39
N ARG A 393 41.36 -21.56 -6.21
CA ARG A 393 42.51 -22.13 -5.46
C ARG A 393 43.87 -21.77 -6.05
N LYS A 394 43.99 -21.60 -7.38
CA LYS A 394 45.28 -21.25 -7.99
C LYS A 394 45.62 -19.80 -7.64
N GLN A 395 44.70 -18.88 -7.88
CA GLN A 395 44.84 -17.48 -7.51
C GLN A 395 45.17 -17.34 -6.01
N LEU A 396 44.42 -18.01 -5.13
CA LEU A 396 44.66 -17.95 -3.69
C LEU A 396 46.03 -18.49 -3.29
N ALA A 397 46.50 -19.56 -3.94
CA ALA A 397 47.82 -20.13 -3.66
C ALA A 397 48.93 -19.14 -3.99
N ASP A 398 48.82 -18.46 -5.14
CA ASP A 398 49.77 -17.44 -5.59
C ASP A 398 49.79 -16.25 -4.62
N GLU A 399 48.63 -15.77 -4.17
CA GLU A 399 48.49 -14.65 -3.22
C GLU A 399 49.01 -14.96 -1.81
N LEU A 400 48.86 -16.22 -1.36
CA LEU A 400 49.39 -16.68 -0.07
C LEU A 400 50.86 -17.07 -0.15
N GLY A 401 51.43 -17.16 -1.36
CA GLY A 401 52.81 -17.56 -1.61
C GLY A 401 53.08 -19.03 -1.29
N VAL A 402 52.11 -19.90 -1.50
CA VAL A 402 52.19 -21.36 -1.26
C VAL A 402 51.75 -22.18 -2.46
N SER A 403 52.01 -23.48 -2.48
CA SER A 403 51.53 -24.35 -3.56
C SER A 403 50.04 -24.70 -3.39
N GLN A 404 49.35 -25.05 -4.48
CA GLN A 404 47.96 -25.55 -4.40
C GLN A 404 47.81 -26.81 -3.53
N HIS A 405 48.85 -27.64 -3.46
CA HIS A 405 48.88 -28.81 -2.59
C HIS A 405 48.88 -28.42 -1.12
N VAL A 406 49.55 -27.33 -0.75
CA VAL A 406 49.49 -26.79 0.63
C VAL A 406 48.06 -26.42 0.98
N LEU A 407 47.34 -25.70 0.12
CA LEU A 407 45.93 -25.36 0.35
C LEU A 407 45.05 -26.61 0.54
N TYR A 408 45.29 -27.68 -0.22
CA TYR A 408 44.60 -28.95 -0.02
C TYR A 408 44.88 -29.55 1.37
N CYS A 409 46.14 -29.55 1.81
CA CYS A 409 46.52 -30.03 3.14
C CYS A 409 45.95 -29.17 4.28
N LEU A 410 45.81 -27.85 4.08
CA LEU A 410 45.16 -26.96 5.03
C LEU A 410 43.66 -27.25 5.16
N ASN A 411 42.99 -27.54 4.04
CA ASN A 411 41.61 -27.99 4.08
C ASN A 411 41.46 -29.34 4.80
N ALA A 412 42.31 -30.33 4.47
CA ALA A 412 42.27 -31.65 5.11
C ALA A 412 42.48 -31.58 6.64
N ALA A 413 43.21 -30.57 7.11
CA ALA A 413 43.42 -30.28 8.53
C ALA A 413 42.36 -29.35 9.14
N ASN A 414 41.31 -28.96 8.41
CA ASN A 414 40.28 -27.99 8.81
C ASN A 414 40.83 -26.60 9.24
N ILE A 415 41.99 -26.20 8.71
CA ILE A 415 42.62 -24.91 9.02
C ILE A 415 42.06 -23.81 8.12
N LEU A 416 41.91 -24.10 6.83
CA LEU A 416 41.32 -23.19 5.86
C LEU A 416 40.43 -23.98 4.91
N THR A 417 39.11 -23.89 5.12
CA THR A 417 38.13 -24.68 4.38
C THR A 417 37.60 -23.91 3.17
N PRO A 418 37.54 -24.51 1.99
CA PRO A 418 36.89 -23.92 0.83
C PRO A 418 35.37 -23.87 1.05
N ILE A 419 34.71 -22.89 0.43
CA ILE A 419 33.25 -22.85 0.39
C ILE A 419 32.68 -23.81 -0.67
N HIS A 420 33.41 -24.03 -1.76
CA HIS A 420 33.09 -24.98 -2.82
C HIS A 420 34.29 -25.87 -3.13
N SER A 421 34.09 -27.18 -3.26
CA SER A 421 35.14 -28.13 -3.63
C SER A 421 34.57 -29.40 -4.29
N PRO A 422 35.36 -30.10 -5.12
CA PRO A 422 34.98 -31.39 -5.66
C PRO A 422 34.65 -32.42 -4.57
N ASP A 423 35.45 -32.45 -3.51
CA ASP A 423 35.36 -33.46 -2.45
C ASP A 423 34.25 -33.15 -1.44
N GLY A 424 33.87 -31.88 -1.26
CA GLY A 424 32.84 -31.45 -0.33
C GLY A 424 31.44 -31.42 -0.96
N ASP A 425 31.18 -30.42 -1.81
CA ASP A 425 29.85 -30.18 -2.38
C ASP A 425 29.69 -30.67 -3.82
N GLY A 426 30.74 -31.27 -4.39
CA GLY A 426 30.77 -31.77 -5.77
C GLY A 426 30.97 -30.65 -6.80
N TRP A 427 31.54 -29.52 -6.38
CA TRP A 427 31.82 -28.40 -7.29
C TRP A 427 33.03 -28.70 -8.17
N PRO A 428 33.04 -28.35 -9.47
CA PRO A 428 34.16 -28.69 -10.37
C PRO A 428 35.50 -28.08 -9.99
N LYS A 429 35.49 -27.00 -9.21
CA LYS A 429 36.66 -26.22 -8.82
C LYS A 429 36.59 -25.88 -7.34
N TRP A 430 37.75 -25.67 -6.77
CA TRP A 430 37.94 -25.19 -5.41
C TRP A 430 37.79 -23.68 -5.36
N PHE A 431 36.90 -23.19 -4.50
CA PHE A 431 36.73 -21.76 -4.22
C PHE A 431 36.77 -21.48 -2.73
N TYR A 432 37.33 -20.34 -2.37
CA TYR A 432 37.40 -19.82 -1.00
C TYR A 432 36.71 -18.46 -0.94
N ASP A 433 36.06 -18.13 0.18
CA ASP A 433 35.57 -16.76 0.41
C ASP A 433 36.73 -15.89 0.85
N ARG A 434 37.07 -14.86 0.05
CA ARG A 434 38.08 -13.85 0.35
C ARG A 434 37.95 -13.32 1.78
N LYS A 435 36.73 -13.05 2.24
CA LYS A 435 36.47 -12.50 3.57
C LYS A 435 36.99 -13.41 4.69
N VAL A 436 36.80 -14.73 4.52
CA VAL A 436 37.25 -15.74 5.48
C VAL A 436 38.78 -15.87 5.44
N VAL A 437 39.36 -15.87 4.24
CA VAL A 437 40.82 -15.90 4.05
C VAL A 437 41.48 -14.68 4.69
N ASP A 438 40.95 -13.49 4.44
CA ASP A 438 41.53 -12.24 4.93
C ASP A 438 41.41 -12.15 6.46
N ALA A 439 40.28 -12.58 7.03
CA ALA A 439 40.10 -12.69 8.47
C ALA A 439 41.12 -13.66 9.09
N TRP A 440 41.26 -14.86 8.51
CA TRP A 440 42.24 -15.84 8.94
C TRP A 440 43.69 -15.30 8.88
N MET A 441 44.06 -14.63 7.80
CA MET A 441 45.37 -13.99 7.67
C MET A 441 45.58 -12.85 8.67
N THR A 442 44.51 -12.11 8.99
CA THR A 442 44.55 -11.01 9.96
C THR A 442 44.76 -11.56 11.37
N ASP A 443 44.03 -12.61 11.75
CA ASP A 443 44.17 -13.29 13.04
C ASP A 443 45.57 -13.88 13.23
N LEU A 444 46.11 -14.53 12.19
CA LEU A 444 47.48 -15.03 12.20
C LEU A 444 48.52 -13.91 12.42
N LYS A 445 48.36 -12.76 11.75
CA LYS A 445 49.25 -11.61 11.91
C LYS A 445 49.09 -10.94 13.28
N ALA A 446 47.88 -10.85 13.81
CA ALA A 446 47.61 -10.29 15.13
C ALA A 446 48.19 -11.16 16.25
N GLY A 447 48.15 -12.48 16.10
CA GLY A 447 48.79 -13.43 17.02
C GLY A 447 50.32 -13.48 16.92
N ALA A 448 50.92 -12.83 15.91
CA ALA A 448 52.36 -12.83 15.70
C ALA A 448 53.07 -11.74 16.52
N ASN A 449 54.19 -12.12 17.12
CA ASN A 449 55.05 -11.20 17.85
C ASN A 449 55.89 -10.34 16.90
N ARG A 450 56.23 -9.11 17.31
CA ARG A 450 57.28 -8.34 16.62
C ARG A 450 58.61 -9.04 16.86
N SER A 451 59.36 -9.31 15.79
CA SER A 451 60.60 -10.07 15.89
C SER A 451 61.60 -9.44 16.87
N PRO A 452 62.19 -10.23 17.79
CA PRO A 452 63.28 -9.78 18.63
C PRO A 452 64.56 -9.65 17.79
N LYS A 453 65.27 -8.52 17.91
CA LYS A 453 66.51 -8.19 17.15
C LYS A 453 67.64 -9.23 17.24
N VAL A 454 67.52 -10.25 18.08
CA VAL A 454 68.62 -11.15 18.50
C VAL A 454 68.37 -12.62 18.12
N LYS A 455 67.14 -13.03 17.77
CA LYS A 455 66.84 -14.45 17.51
C LYS A 455 66.84 -14.79 16.02
N LYS A 456 67.45 -15.93 15.68
CA LYS A 456 67.40 -16.50 14.33
C LYS A 456 65.99 -17.03 14.06
N THR A 457 65.34 -16.52 13.03
CA THR A 457 63.98 -16.91 12.64
C THR A 457 63.98 -17.49 11.23
N LEU A 458 63.09 -18.44 10.96
CA LEU A 458 62.88 -19.05 9.65
C LEU A 458 61.51 -18.67 9.11
N ARG A 459 61.42 -18.37 7.81
CA ARG A 459 60.12 -18.25 7.13
C ARG A 459 59.36 -19.55 7.22
N LEU A 460 58.03 -19.52 7.26
CA LEU A 460 57.23 -20.74 7.29
C LEU A 460 57.59 -21.70 6.13
N GLY A 461 57.80 -21.16 4.92
CA GLY A 461 58.23 -21.97 3.77
C GLY A 461 59.62 -22.58 3.93
N GLN A 462 60.57 -21.85 4.51
CA GLN A 462 61.93 -22.36 4.78
C GLN A 462 61.93 -23.40 5.90
N ALA A 463 61.12 -23.19 6.95
CA ALA A 463 60.90 -24.16 8.01
C ALA A 463 60.37 -25.48 7.45
N VAL A 464 59.31 -25.43 6.64
CA VAL A 464 58.77 -26.63 5.97
C VAL A 464 59.82 -27.26 5.07
N ALA A 465 60.55 -26.49 4.25
CA ALA A 465 61.58 -27.04 3.36
C ALA A 465 62.72 -27.74 4.13
N LYS A 466 63.19 -27.16 5.25
CA LYS A 466 64.27 -27.70 6.07
C LYS A 466 63.90 -29.03 6.73
N PHE A 467 62.65 -29.18 7.18
CA PHE A 467 62.17 -30.37 7.90
C PHE A 467 61.21 -31.26 7.10
N ASN A 468 61.08 -31.03 5.78
CA ASN A 468 60.16 -31.77 4.92
C ASN A 468 60.45 -33.28 4.93
N ASN A 469 61.74 -33.66 4.88
CA ASN A 469 62.18 -35.07 4.92
C ASN A 469 61.84 -35.77 6.25
N GLN A 470 61.57 -34.99 7.29
CA GLN A 470 61.14 -35.50 8.60
C GLN A 470 59.61 -35.39 8.77
N GLY A 471 58.86 -35.05 7.71
CA GLY A 471 57.41 -35.04 7.67
C GLY A 471 56.73 -33.76 8.17
N LEU A 472 57.46 -32.64 8.27
CA LEU A 472 56.87 -31.34 8.64
C LEU A 472 56.09 -30.77 7.46
N SER A 473 54.85 -30.37 7.70
CA SER A 473 53.99 -29.72 6.70
C SER A 473 53.46 -28.38 7.21
N TYR A 474 52.93 -27.56 6.31
CA TYR A 474 52.24 -26.32 6.69
C TYR A 474 51.08 -26.56 7.67
N SER A 475 50.32 -27.66 7.51
CA SER A 475 49.21 -27.97 8.43
C SER A 475 49.71 -28.30 9.83
N LYS A 476 50.77 -29.11 9.97
CA LYS A 476 51.39 -29.40 11.28
C LYS A 476 51.96 -28.13 11.93
N LEU A 477 52.65 -27.31 11.13
CA LEU A 477 53.27 -26.08 11.60
C LEU A 477 52.23 -25.07 12.12
N LEU A 478 51.18 -24.82 11.34
CA LEU A 478 50.10 -23.91 11.73
C LEU A 478 49.26 -24.44 12.90
N THR A 479 49.07 -25.77 13.00
CA THR A 479 48.42 -26.38 14.16
C THR A 479 49.23 -26.15 15.43
N ALA A 480 50.55 -26.34 15.38
CA ALA A 480 51.43 -26.10 16.52
C ALA A 480 51.48 -24.63 16.93
N ILE A 481 51.40 -23.71 15.97
CA ILE A 481 51.26 -22.26 16.22
C ILE A 481 49.91 -21.97 16.92
N ASN A 482 48.80 -22.50 16.40
CA ASN A 482 47.47 -22.29 16.99
C ASN A 482 47.34 -22.89 18.40
N GLN A 483 48.08 -23.96 18.69
CA GLN A 483 48.15 -24.57 20.03
C GLN A 483 49.14 -23.85 20.98
N GLY A 484 49.84 -22.80 20.52
CA GLY A 484 50.81 -22.04 21.30
C GLY A 484 52.16 -22.72 21.51
N LEU A 485 52.42 -23.85 20.84
CA LEU A 485 53.68 -24.60 20.93
C LEU A 485 54.82 -23.89 20.21
N LEU A 486 54.50 -23.17 19.14
CA LEU A 486 55.44 -22.36 18.36
C LEU A 486 55.03 -20.90 18.37
N LYS A 487 56.00 -19.98 18.56
CA LYS A 487 55.76 -18.55 18.47
C LYS A 487 55.88 -18.08 17.02
N LEU A 488 54.86 -17.39 16.55
CA LEU A 488 54.82 -16.73 15.25
C LEU A 488 55.39 -15.32 15.35
N TYR A 489 56.11 -14.89 14.31
CA TYR A 489 56.71 -13.55 14.22
C TYR A 489 56.44 -12.90 12.86
N VAL A 490 56.37 -11.56 12.85
CA VAL A 490 56.33 -10.73 11.64
C VAL A 490 57.53 -9.77 11.64
N LEU A 491 58.27 -9.73 10.53
CA LEU A 491 59.41 -8.82 10.33
C LEU A 491 58.95 -7.51 9.67
N ARG A 492 59.47 -6.37 10.15
CA ARG A 492 59.06 -5.01 9.70
C ARG A 492 59.54 -4.61 8.28
N LYS A 493 60.36 -5.43 7.62
CA LYS A 493 61.15 -5.03 6.45
C LYS A 493 60.87 -5.79 5.15
N ASP A 494 59.94 -6.74 5.13
CA ASP A 494 59.70 -7.54 3.92
C ASP A 494 58.61 -6.90 3.04
N GLU A 495 58.89 -6.75 1.75
CA GLU A 495 57.93 -6.42 0.68
C GLU A 495 56.95 -7.57 0.38
N GLU A 496 57.02 -8.66 1.16
CA GLU A 496 56.35 -9.93 0.91
C GLU A 496 54.92 -9.97 1.49
N THR A 497 54.04 -10.70 0.81
CA THR A 497 52.62 -10.84 1.14
C THR A 497 52.28 -12.27 1.54
N GLY A 498 51.09 -12.50 2.10
CA GLY A 498 50.61 -13.84 2.44
C GLY A 498 51.37 -14.51 3.60
N LEU A 499 51.57 -15.83 3.49
CA LEU A 499 52.26 -16.64 4.50
C LEU A 499 53.78 -16.47 4.48
N GLN A 500 54.33 -15.89 3.42
CA GLN A 500 55.78 -15.68 3.27
C GLN A 500 56.32 -14.64 4.26
N ALA A 501 55.48 -13.68 4.67
CA ALA A 501 55.82 -12.68 5.68
C ALA A 501 55.92 -13.24 7.12
N LEU A 502 55.47 -14.49 7.34
CA LEU A 502 55.40 -15.10 8.66
C LEU A 502 56.63 -15.96 8.97
N HIS A 503 57.10 -15.87 10.21
CA HIS A 503 58.32 -16.51 10.67
C HIS A 503 58.12 -17.27 11.99
N VAL A 504 58.92 -18.31 12.20
CA VAL A 504 59.03 -19.05 13.47
C VAL A 504 60.47 -18.98 14.00
N ASP A 505 60.62 -19.10 15.31
CA ASP A 505 61.94 -19.20 15.96
C ASP A 505 62.59 -20.55 15.60
N GLU A 506 63.81 -20.53 15.06
CA GLU A 506 64.48 -21.74 14.56
C GLU A 506 64.79 -22.73 15.68
N ALA A 507 65.27 -22.23 16.83
CA ALA A 507 65.62 -23.08 17.97
C ALA A 507 64.37 -23.68 18.63
N GLN A 508 63.28 -22.91 18.68
CA GLN A 508 61.99 -23.40 19.17
C GLN A 508 61.44 -24.48 18.24
N LEU A 509 61.55 -24.29 16.92
CA LEU A 509 61.12 -25.27 15.94
C LEU A 509 61.95 -26.56 16.04
N GLU A 510 63.28 -26.46 16.13
CA GLU A 510 64.18 -27.61 16.29
C GLU A 510 63.86 -28.41 17.56
N ASN A 511 63.67 -27.72 18.69
CA ASN A 511 63.34 -28.36 19.96
C ASN A 511 61.94 -29.00 19.95
N TRP A 512 60.94 -28.33 19.36
CA TRP A 512 59.59 -28.89 19.24
C TRP A 512 59.60 -30.12 18.33
N TYR A 513 60.27 -30.04 17.18
CA TYR A 513 60.23 -31.12 16.20
C TYR A 513 61.05 -32.35 16.62
N SER A 514 62.19 -32.15 17.30
CA SER A 514 63.08 -33.23 17.79
C SER A 514 62.56 -33.96 19.04
N ASN A 515 61.54 -33.43 19.72
CA ASN A 515 60.92 -34.06 20.89
C ASN A 515 59.58 -34.74 20.57
N VAL A 516 59.02 -34.49 19.38
CA VAL A 516 57.73 -35.05 18.92
C VAL A 516 57.94 -36.21 17.94
N HIS A 517 59.13 -36.30 17.34
CA HIS A 517 59.61 -37.37 16.46
C HIS A 517 61.08 -37.63 16.77
#